data_AF-A0A946TBG2-F1
#
_entry.id   AF-A0A946TBG2-F1
#
_cell.length_a   1.000
_cell.length_b   1.000
_cell.length_c   1.000
_cell.angle_alpha   90.00
_cell.angle_beta   90.00
_cell.angle_gamma   90.00
#
_symmetry.space_group_name_H-M   'P 1'
#
loop_
_entity.id
_entity.type
_entity.pdbx_description
1 polymer ?
#
loop_
_entity_poly.entity_id
_entity_poly.type
_entity_poly.pdbx_seq_one_letter_code
_entity_poly.pdbx_strand_id
1 'polypeptide(L)'
;MDLLDSHNVNNRVKKRTVATAVLVHLYLTVITLGFWLIPLSLFSLITAALLRNDIDEAISSANSFNKALPFKYFGQVTTHIQHIFHHPIKIEDDLFATVEAELKTKTPIAALEPIVITDKDKELRSFEERTFLKGEATSTQRGTTITLIVNQSSFGAMRSFEWRVIVGGYVDNDAKFKLIAYSPFTLLFWIAPYLRHETNLLSRVRTVYSSAYNDIDISTLVRSISETVFDAMVVALEKNGIGTSDLKAQKLQSMNINISGGKVNMGNVVQGAMNKIGAAVKGAKA
;
A
#
# COMPACT_ATOMS: atom_id res chain seq x y z
N MET A 1 -60.08 5.48 -28.75
CA MET A 1 -61.41 5.98 -28.36
C MET A 1 -61.29 7.47 -28.14
N ASP A 2 -61.78 8.26 -29.10
CA ASP A 2 -61.91 9.70 -28.98
C ASP A 2 -62.97 10.03 -27.92
N LEU A 3 -62.49 10.31 -26.71
CA LEU A 3 -63.26 10.91 -25.61
C LEU A 3 -63.21 12.45 -25.69
N LEU A 4 -63.09 13.01 -26.90
CA LEU A 4 -62.79 14.42 -27.09
C LEU A 4 -64.06 15.22 -27.41
N ASP A 5 -64.33 16.13 -26.48
CA ASP A 5 -65.26 17.25 -26.50
C ASP A 5 -66.75 16.94 -26.65
N SER A 6 -67.45 16.92 -25.51
CA SER A 6 -68.85 17.34 -25.49
C SER A 6 -68.91 18.79 -26.00
N HIS A 7 -69.26 18.98 -27.28
CA HIS A 7 -69.34 20.28 -27.96
C HIS A 7 -70.12 21.38 -27.19
N ASN A 8 -70.93 21.01 -26.20
CA ASN A 8 -71.75 21.90 -25.38
C ASN A 8 -71.11 22.35 -24.05
N VAL A 9 -69.91 21.86 -23.67
CA VAL A 9 -69.28 22.21 -22.38
C VAL A 9 -67.84 22.64 -22.60
N ASN A 10 -67.52 23.86 -22.16
CA ASN A 10 -66.17 24.42 -22.25
C ASN A 10 -65.25 23.72 -21.24
N ASN A 11 -64.65 22.60 -21.66
CA ASN A 11 -63.84 21.70 -20.83
C ASN A 11 -62.42 22.24 -20.66
N ARG A 12 -62.28 23.33 -19.90
CA ARG A 12 -60.96 23.90 -19.57
C ARG A 12 -60.44 23.31 -18.27
N VAL A 13 -59.20 22.84 -18.28
CA VAL A 13 -58.49 22.46 -17.05
C VAL A 13 -58.37 23.69 -16.16
N LYS A 14 -58.93 23.60 -14.95
CA LYS A 14 -58.90 24.71 -14.00
C LYS A 14 -57.45 25.02 -13.64
N LYS A 15 -57.05 26.29 -13.65
CA LYS A 15 -55.70 26.74 -13.24
C LYS A 15 -55.30 26.18 -11.86
N ARG A 16 -56.28 26.07 -10.95
CA ARG A 16 -56.11 25.44 -9.63
C ARG A 16 -55.65 23.99 -9.73
N THR A 17 -56.20 23.19 -10.63
CA THR A 17 -55.83 21.78 -10.84
C THR A 17 -54.38 21.66 -11.31
N VAL A 18 -53.95 22.52 -12.24
CA VAL A 18 -52.55 22.57 -12.69
C VAL A 18 -51.63 22.97 -11.54
N ALA A 19 -52.00 24.00 -10.77
CA ALA A 19 -51.22 24.43 -9.61
C ALA A 19 -51.10 23.33 -8.54
N THR A 20 -52.17 22.59 -8.26
CA THR A 20 -52.15 21.45 -7.32
C THR A 20 -51.25 20.33 -7.84
N ALA A 21 -51.32 20.01 -9.13
CA ALA A 21 -50.45 19.00 -9.73
C ALA A 21 -48.97 19.40 -9.59
N VAL A 22 -48.61 20.66 -9.89
CA VAL A 22 -47.25 21.18 -9.73
C VAL A 22 -46.78 21.09 -8.28
N LEU A 23 -47.62 21.49 -7.31
CA LEU A 23 -47.29 21.39 -5.89
C LEU A 23 -47.06 19.95 -5.45
N VAL A 24 -47.89 19.00 -5.90
CA VAL A 24 -47.74 17.57 -5.60
C VAL A 24 -46.41 17.05 -6.15
N HIS A 25 -46.03 17.43 -7.37
CA HIS A 25 -44.76 17.01 -7.97
C HIS A 25 -43.55 17.63 -7.25
N LEU A 26 -43.60 18.91 -6.90
CA LEU A 26 -42.55 19.56 -6.10
C LEU A 26 -42.38 18.89 -4.73
N TYR A 27 -43.49 18.61 -4.04
CA TYR A 27 -43.50 17.92 -2.77
C TYR A 27 -42.90 16.51 -2.86
N LEU A 28 -43.31 15.73 -3.86
CA LEU A 28 -42.74 14.40 -4.15
C LEU A 28 -41.24 14.48 -4.45
N THR A 29 -40.80 15.50 -5.20
CA THR A 29 -39.38 15.67 -5.53
C THR A 29 -38.56 16.02 -4.30
N VAL A 30 -39.05 16.93 -3.44
CA VAL A 30 -38.37 17.31 -2.19
C VAL A 30 -38.31 16.14 -1.21
N ILE A 31 -39.39 15.36 -1.09
CA ILE A 31 -39.41 14.18 -0.20
C ILE A 31 -38.48 13.10 -0.70
N THR A 32 -38.54 12.75 -1.99
CA THR A 32 -37.68 11.70 -2.53
C THR A 32 -36.22 12.11 -2.42
N LEU A 33 -35.88 13.36 -2.78
CA LEU A 33 -34.52 13.89 -2.64
C LEU A 33 -34.07 13.94 -1.17
N GLY A 34 -34.90 14.46 -0.26
CA GLY A 34 -34.60 14.51 1.16
C GLY A 34 -34.40 13.12 1.79
N PHE A 35 -35.24 12.15 1.41
CA PHE A 35 -35.13 10.76 1.85
C PHE A 35 -33.82 10.11 1.39
N TRP A 36 -33.33 10.44 0.19
CA TRP A 36 -32.02 9.96 -0.29
C TRP A 36 -30.84 10.71 0.33
N LEU A 37 -30.97 12.01 0.64
CA LEU A 37 -29.91 12.79 1.27
C LEU A 37 -29.54 12.29 2.68
N ILE A 38 -30.52 11.80 3.45
CA ILE A 38 -30.30 11.28 4.81
C ILE A 38 -29.26 10.13 4.83
N PRO A 39 -29.46 9.00 4.12
CA PRO A 39 -28.48 7.91 4.10
C PRO A 39 -27.16 8.34 3.45
N LEU A 40 -27.19 9.16 2.39
CA LEU A 40 -25.96 9.69 1.77
C LEU A 40 -25.10 10.46 2.80
N SER A 41 -25.73 11.35 3.57
CA SER A 41 -25.05 12.14 4.60
C SER A 41 -24.51 11.24 5.73
N LEU A 42 -25.30 10.29 6.21
CA LEU A 42 -24.90 9.35 7.27
C LEU A 42 -23.67 8.54 6.86
N PHE A 43 -23.67 7.96 5.66
CA PHE A 43 -22.54 7.17 5.18
C PHE A 43 -21.31 8.03 4.90
N SER A 44 -21.48 9.24 4.37
CA SER A 44 -20.36 10.16 4.17
C SER A 44 -19.69 10.54 5.50
N LEU A 45 -20.47 10.75 6.57
CA LEU A 45 -19.99 11.02 7.92
C LEU A 45 -19.25 9.82 8.51
N ILE A 46 -19.80 8.61 8.38
CA ILE A 46 -19.14 7.38 8.86
C ILE A 46 -17.79 7.20 8.17
N THR A 47 -17.74 7.33 6.84
CA THR A 47 -16.49 7.21 6.07
C THR A 47 -15.48 8.29 6.45
N ALA A 48 -15.92 9.53 6.65
CA ALA A 48 -15.04 10.62 7.09
C ALA A 48 -14.48 10.36 8.50
N ALA A 49 -15.30 9.87 9.43
CA ALA A 49 -14.88 9.52 10.78
C ALA A 49 -13.88 8.37 10.80
N LEU A 50 -14.15 7.29 10.04
CA LEU A 50 -13.22 6.17 9.90
C LEU A 50 -11.90 6.58 9.27
N LEU A 51 -11.94 7.39 8.19
CA LEU A 51 -10.72 7.88 7.56
C LEU A 51 -9.90 8.77 8.50
N ARG A 52 -10.56 9.63 9.28
CA ARG A 52 -9.87 10.45 10.29
C ARG A 52 -9.22 9.59 11.35
N ASN A 53 -9.93 8.58 11.84
CA ASN A 53 -9.37 7.64 12.81
C ASN A 53 -8.18 6.87 12.22
N ASP A 54 -8.25 6.44 10.95
CA ASP A 54 -7.13 5.79 10.24
C ASP A 54 -5.91 6.71 10.08
N ILE A 55 -6.12 8.02 9.88
CA ILE A 55 -5.04 9.02 9.78
C ILE A 55 -4.43 9.25 11.17
N ASP A 56 -5.26 9.47 12.20
CA ASP A 56 -4.82 9.70 13.57
C ASP A 56 -4.14 8.44 14.14
N GLU A 57 -4.65 7.25 13.82
CA GLU A 57 -4.01 5.97 14.09
C GLU A 57 -2.67 5.88 13.37
N ALA A 58 -2.58 6.19 12.07
CA ALA A 58 -1.30 6.14 11.36
C ALA A 58 -0.26 7.08 11.99
N ILE A 59 -0.65 8.30 12.37
CA ILE A 59 0.23 9.26 13.05
C ILE A 59 0.68 8.73 14.41
N SER A 60 -0.24 8.16 15.20
CA SER A 60 0.07 7.60 16.53
C SER A 60 0.77 6.24 16.48
N SER A 61 0.66 5.51 15.36
CA SER A 61 1.24 4.19 15.14
C SER A 61 2.64 4.22 14.52
N ALA A 62 3.27 5.39 14.42
CA ALA A 62 4.64 5.53 13.90
C ALA A 62 5.63 4.56 14.59
N ASN A 63 5.35 4.25 15.86
CA ASN A 63 6.16 3.37 16.71
C ASN A 63 5.43 2.07 17.10
N SER A 64 4.37 1.63 16.39
CA SER A 64 3.67 0.37 16.73
C SER A 64 3.49 -0.57 15.54
N PHE A 65 3.71 -1.86 15.78
CA PHE A 65 3.58 -2.93 14.78
C PHE A 65 2.20 -3.60 14.88
N ASN A 66 1.63 -3.89 13.71
CA ASN A 66 0.43 -4.73 13.55
C ASN A 66 0.70 -5.75 12.44
N LYS A 67 0.48 -7.04 12.71
CA LYS A 67 0.71 -8.19 11.83
C LYS A 67 0.18 -8.02 10.40
N ALA A 68 -0.93 -7.31 10.22
CA ALA A 68 -1.53 -7.10 8.90
C ALA A 68 -0.76 -6.08 8.03
N LEU A 69 -0.19 -5.03 8.63
CA LEU A 69 0.41 -3.90 7.92
C LEU A 69 1.58 -3.31 8.74
N PRO A 70 2.74 -3.98 8.75
CA PRO A 70 3.92 -3.44 9.40
C PRO A 70 4.30 -2.11 8.73
N PHE A 71 4.59 -1.08 9.53
CA PHE A 71 5.05 0.24 9.06
C PHE A 71 4.04 1.08 8.26
N LYS A 72 2.72 0.90 8.50
CA LYS A 72 1.61 1.65 7.86
C LYS A 72 1.86 3.18 7.80
N TYR A 73 2.47 3.75 8.83
CA TYR A 73 2.83 5.16 8.88
C TYR A 73 3.78 5.59 7.75
N PHE A 74 4.81 4.79 7.48
CA PHE A 74 5.86 5.13 6.52
C PHE A 74 5.39 5.00 5.07
N GLY A 75 4.40 4.14 4.80
CA GLY A 75 3.77 4.03 3.48
C GLY A 75 3.58 2.59 3.03
N GLN A 76 3.66 2.37 1.72
CA GLN A 76 3.51 1.05 1.12
C GLN A 76 4.88 0.38 0.96
N VAL A 77 5.00 -0.85 1.45
CA VAL A 77 6.20 -1.68 1.25
C VAL A 77 6.30 -2.05 -0.23
N THR A 78 7.36 -1.58 -0.89
CA THR A 78 7.62 -1.84 -2.31
C THR A 78 8.60 -2.99 -2.50
N THR A 79 9.57 -3.10 -1.60
CA THR A 79 10.56 -4.19 -1.60
C THR A 79 10.71 -4.72 -0.19
N HIS A 80 10.73 -6.04 -0.05
CA HIS A 80 11.00 -6.74 1.20
C HIS A 80 11.88 -7.93 0.89
N ILE A 81 13.08 -7.94 1.46
CA ILE A 81 14.05 -9.00 1.26
C ILE A 81 14.62 -9.40 2.62
N GLN A 82 14.71 -10.70 2.82
CA GLN A 82 15.29 -11.31 4.00
C GLN A 82 16.37 -12.30 3.54
N HIS A 83 17.58 -12.12 4.05
CA HIS A 83 18.67 -13.04 3.87
C HIS A 83 19.00 -13.72 5.20
N ILE A 84 19.26 -15.02 5.15
CA ILE A 84 19.60 -15.83 6.32
C ILE A 84 20.95 -16.48 6.05
N PHE A 85 21.86 -16.34 7.01
CA PHE A 85 23.20 -16.90 6.93
C PHE A 85 23.63 -17.48 8.28
N HIS A 86 24.57 -18.40 8.24
CA HIS A 86 25.11 -19.04 9.43
C HIS A 86 26.46 -18.41 9.80
N HIS A 87 26.55 -17.83 11.00
CA HIS A 87 27.80 -17.31 11.51
C HIS A 87 27.82 -17.28 13.04
N PRO A 88 28.89 -17.81 13.70
CA PRO A 88 28.96 -17.88 15.15
C PRO A 88 29.17 -16.52 15.82
N ILE A 89 29.81 -15.56 15.13
CA ILE A 89 30.15 -14.24 15.66
C ILE A 89 29.03 -13.23 15.33
N LYS A 90 28.78 -12.29 16.25
CA LYS A 90 27.91 -11.13 15.98
C LYS A 90 28.65 -10.14 15.08
N ILE A 91 28.18 -9.97 13.85
CA ILE A 91 28.75 -9.03 12.85
C ILE A 91 27.81 -7.85 12.57
N GLU A 92 26.86 -7.61 13.47
CA GLU A 92 25.74 -6.67 13.29
C GLU A 92 26.24 -5.25 13.05
N ASP A 93 27.15 -4.77 13.92
CA ASP A 93 27.69 -3.42 13.85
C ASP A 93 28.52 -3.18 12.57
N ASP A 94 29.35 -4.16 12.17
CA ASP A 94 30.17 -4.07 10.95
C ASP A 94 29.28 -4.05 9.69
N LEU A 95 28.20 -4.84 9.70
CA LEU A 95 27.28 -4.92 8.59
C LEU A 95 26.45 -3.64 8.46
N PHE A 96 25.93 -3.10 9.58
CA PHE A 96 25.22 -1.82 9.56
C PHE A 96 26.13 -0.65 9.18
N ALA A 97 27.36 -0.61 9.69
CA ALA A 97 28.33 0.43 9.33
C ALA A 97 28.69 0.41 7.84
N THR A 98 28.86 -0.79 7.26
CA THR A 98 29.14 -0.96 5.83
C THR A 98 27.93 -0.50 4.99
N VAL A 99 26.72 -0.90 5.39
CA VAL A 99 25.48 -0.47 4.71
C VAL A 99 25.30 1.05 4.79
N GLU A 100 25.52 1.66 5.96
CA GLU A 100 25.40 3.10 6.13
C GLU A 100 26.41 3.89 5.27
N ALA A 101 27.66 3.44 5.20
CA ALA A 101 28.70 4.07 4.38
C ALA A 101 28.38 4.03 2.88
N GLU A 102 27.91 2.88 2.40
CA GLU A 102 27.50 2.70 0.99
C GLU A 102 26.25 3.52 0.66
N LEU A 103 25.26 3.55 1.56
CA LEU A 103 24.05 4.36 1.39
C LEU A 103 24.36 5.84 1.29
N LYS A 104 25.22 6.38 2.17
CA LYS A 104 25.67 7.79 2.13
C LYS A 104 26.33 8.17 0.80
N THR A 105 27.00 7.21 0.18
CA THR A 105 27.79 7.45 -1.04
C THR A 105 26.94 7.35 -2.30
N LYS A 106 26.00 6.40 -2.35
CA LYS A 106 25.26 6.05 -3.58
C LYS A 106 23.80 6.51 -3.60
N THR A 107 23.24 6.92 -2.46
CA THR A 107 21.82 7.23 -2.32
C THR A 107 21.60 8.55 -1.57
N PRO A 108 20.40 9.16 -1.65
CA PRO A 108 20.07 10.37 -0.88
C PRO A 108 19.81 10.13 0.62
N ILE A 109 20.11 8.93 1.15
CA ILE A 109 19.92 8.61 2.58
C ILE A 109 21.17 9.05 3.35
N ALA A 110 20.99 10.01 4.26
CA ALA A 110 22.12 10.61 4.98
C ALA A 110 22.59 9.79 6.19
N ALA A 111 21.70 9.06 6.88
CA ALA A 111 22.03 8.28 8.06
C ALA A 111 20.98 7.20 8.33
N LEU A 112 21.36 6.21 9.14
CA LEU A 112 20.45 5.21 9.68
C LEU A 112 20.20 5.51 11.16
N GLU A 113 18.98 5.90 11.51
CA GLU A 113 18.58 6.25 12.88
C GLU A 113 17.85 5.07 13.54
N PRO A 114 18.13 4.77 14.83
CA PRO A 114 17.40 3.74 15.54
C PRO A 114 15.96 4.18 15.81
N ILE A 115 15.00 3.32 15.46
CA ILE A 115 13.58 3.46 15.79
C ILE A 115 13.13 2.24 16.59
N VAL A 116 12.51 2.49 17.75
CA VAL A 116 11.92 1.44 18.57
C VAL A 116 10.45 1.31 18.19
N ILE A 117 10.03 0.09 17.88
CA ILE A 117 8.66 -0.23 17.51
C ILE A 117 8.13 -1.27 18.48
N THR A 118 6.99 -0.96 19.08
CA THR A 118 6.29 -1.86 19.99
C THR A 118 5.33 -2.76 19.21
N ASP A 119 5.53 -4.06 19.31
CA ASP A 119 4.61 -5.09 18.83
C ASP A 119 3.40 -5.20 19.76
N LYS A 120 2.24 -4.86 19.21
CA LYS A 120 0.95 -4.88 19.90
C LYS A 120 0.03 -5.96 19.35
N ASP A 121 0.58 -7.04 18.79
CA ASP A 121 -0.23 -8.17 18.33
C ASP A 121 -1.12 -8.71 19.48
N LYS A 122 -2.38 -8.97 19.15
CA LYS A 122 -3.38 -9.51 20.08
C LYS A 122 -3.07 -10.95 20.49
N GLU A 123 -2.29 -11.66 19.68
CA GLU A 123 -1.82 -13.02 19.98
C GLU A 123 -0.67 -13.03 21.02
N LEU A 124 -0.03 -11.88 21.28
CA LEU A 124 1.04 -11.76 22.27
C LEU A 124 0.46 -11.59 23.69
N ARG A 125 1.06 -12.29 24.66
CA ARG A 125 0.69 -12.17 26.09
C ARG A 125 1.12 -10.83 26.70
N SER A 126 2.16 -10.21 26.14
CA SER A 126 2.71 -8.91 26.52
C SER A 126 3.32 -8.26 25.28
N PHE A 127 3.30 -6.93 25.23
CA PHE A 127 3.92 -6.20 24.14
C PHE A 127 5.44 -6.46 24.07
N GLU A 128 5.96 -6.60 22.87
CA GLU A 128 7.39 -6.83 22.60
C GLU A 128 7.98 -5.59 21.94
N GLU A 129 9.10 -5.07 22.43
CA GLU A 129 9.78 -3.96 21.77
C GLU A 129 10.87 -4.47 20.84
N ARG A 130 10.89 -3.96 19.61
CA ARG A 130 11.92 -4.28 18.60
C ARG A 130 12.57 -3.01 18.10
N THR A 131 13.89 -3.03 18.00
CA THR A 131 14.67 -1.91 17.48
C THR A 131 14.99 -2.14 16.01
N PHE A 132 14.72 -1.15 15.18
CA PHE A 132 15.01 -1.13 13.76
C PHE A 132 15.92 0.04 13.43
N LEU A 133 16.63 -0.02 12.32
CA LEU A 133 17.36 1.12 11.77
C LEU A 133 16.57 1.72 10.60
N LYS A 134 16.29 3.02 10.67
CA LYS A 134 15.51 3.77 9.69
C LYS A 134 16.40 4.75 8.94
N GLY A 135 16.44 4.63 7.62
CA GLY A 135 17.00 5.64 6.73
C GLY A 135 15.88 6.36 5.98
N GLU A 136 15.90 7.68 5.94
CA GLU A 136 14.91 8.47 5.21
C GLU A 136 15.59 9.27 4.10
N ALA A 137 15.09 9.16 2.88
CA ALA A 137 15.53 9.96 1.75
C ALA A 137 14.80 11.32 1.74
N THR A 138 15.45 12.35 1.21
CA THR A 138 14.82 13.67 1.06
C THR A 138 13.53 13.57 0.26
N SER A 139 12.45 14.16 0.80
CA SER A 139 11.17 14.21 0.10
C SER A 139 11.31 14.88 -1.26
N THR A 140 10.76 14.25 -2.29
CA THR A 140 10.72 14.84 -3.64
C THR A 140 9.87 16.11 -3.64
N GLN A 141 10.04 16.99 -4.63
CA GLN A 141 9.17 18.17 -4.81
C GLN A 141 7.68 17.80 -4.94
N ARG A 142 7.38 16.55 -5.28
CA ARG A 142 6.04 15.99 -5.43
C ARG A 142 5.52 15.30 -4.16
N GLY A 143 6.22 15.47 -3.03
CA GLY A 143 5.79 15.00 -1.72
C GLY A 143 5.90 13.49 -1.50
N THR A 144 6.64 12.78 -2.37
CA THR A 144 6.93 11.36 -2.14
C THR A 144 8.17 11.22 -1.25
N THR A 145 8.02 10.50 -0.14
CA THR A 145 9.10 10.12 0.76
C THR A 145 9.46 8.65 0.55
N ILE A 146 10.74 8.33 0.68
CA ILE A 146 11.23 6.95 0.63
C ILE A 146 11.91 6.66 1.96
N THR A 147 11.48 5.58 2.62
CA THR A 147 12.00 5.13 3.89
C THR A 147 12.58 3.73 3.73
N LEU A 148 13.85 3.57 4.06
CA LEU A 148 14.51 2.29 4.21
C LEU A 148 14.41 1.87 5.67
N ILE A 149 13.97 0.65 5.92
CA ILE A 149 13.98 0.05 7.25
C ILE A 149 14.82 -1.21 7.19
N VAL A 150 15.79 -1.30 8.09
CA VAL A 150 16.72 -2.41 8.18
C VAL A 150 16.61 -3.04 9.56
N ASN A 151 16.63 -4.36 9.59
CA ASN A 151 16.64 -5.15 10.79
C ASN A 151 17.68 -6.26 10.70
N GLN A 152 18.24 -6.62 11.83
CA GLN A 152 18.96 -7.86 11.99
C GLN A 152 18.38 -8.61 13.18
N SER A 153 18.18 -9.91 13.01
CA SER A 153 17.78 -10.80 14.09
C SER A 153 18.76 -11.97 14.19
N SER A 154 18.93 -12.46 15.41
CA SER A 154 19.84 -13.58 15.68
C SER A 154 19.18 -14.65 16.52
N PHE A 155 19.39 -15.90 16.12
CA PHE A 155 18.93 -17.09 16.82
C PHE A 155 20.06 -18.12 16.85
N GLY A 156 20.77 -18.17 17.98
CA GLY A 156 21.99 -18.97 18.09
C GLY A 156 23.06 -18.52 17.09
N ALA A 157 23.50 -19.43 16.22
CA ALA A 157 24.44 -19.15 15.13
C ALA A 157 23.75 -18.80 13.80
N MET A 158 22.42 -18.82 13.75
CA MET A 158 21.66 -18.33 12.60
C MET A 158 21.46 -16.82 12.75
N ARG A 159 21.80 -16.10 11.69
CA ARG A 159 21.65 -14.65 11.58
C ARG A 159 20.73 -14.36 10.42
N SER A 160 19.79 -13.45 10.60
CA SER A 160 18.94 -12.97 9.52
C SER A 160 19.06 -11.48 9.41
N PHE A 161 19.30 -11.01 8.20
CA PHE A 161 19.29 -9.60 7.86
C PHE A 161 18.11 -9.33 6.93
N GLU A 162 17.31 -8.35 7.28
CA GLU A 162 16.08 -8.00 6.59
C GLU A 162 16.11 -6.50 6.27
N TRP A 163 15.69 -6.15 5.06
CA TRP A 163 15.46 -4.76 4.72
C TRP A 163 14.18 -4.59 3.92
N ARG A 164 13.56 -3.42 4.12
CA ARG A 164 12.32 -3.01 3.48
C ARG A 164 12.48 -1.62 2.93
N VAL A 165 12.11 -1.43 1.66
CA VAL A 165 12.00 -0.10 1.06
C VAL A 165 10.51 0.24 1.01
N ILE A 166 10.16 1.33 1.68
CA ILE A 166 8.80 1.81 1.86
C ILE A 166 8.67 3.15 1.15
N VAL A 167 7.60 3.30 0.37
CA VAL A 167 7.30 4.54 -0.34
C VAL A 167 6.09 5.18 0.31
N GLY A 168 6.29 6.39 0.84
CA GLY A 168 5.28 7.24 1.43
C GLY A 168 4.79 8.28 0.41
N GLY A 169 3.55 8.14 -0.06
CA GLY A 169 2.90 9.18 -0.87
C GLY A 169 2.35 10.34 -0.03
N TYR A 170 1.78 11.34 -0.70
CA TYR A 170 1.00 12.41 -0.04
C TYR A 170 -0.46 11.99 0.12
N VAL A 171 -1.19 12.66 1.00
CA VAL A 171 -2.65 12.49 1.14
C VAL A 171 -3.32 13.32 0.04
N ASP A 172 -3.91 12.65 -0.95
CA ASP A 172 -4.60 13.31 -2.05
C ASP A 172 -5.99 13.77 -1.61
N ASN A 173 -6.20 15.09 -1.63
CA ASN A 173 -7.48 15.71 -1.27
C ASN A 173 -8.60 15.36 -2.27
N ASP A 174 -8.28 15.13 -3.54
CA ASP A 174 -9.26 14.72 -4.55
C ASP A 174 -9.67 13.26 -4.33
N ALA A 175 -8.70 12.37 -4.09
CA ALA A 175 -8.98 10.98 -3.72
C ALA A 175 -9.81 10.89 -2.42
N LYS A 176 -9.48 11.74 -1.43
CA LYS A 176 -10.25 11.88 -0.19
C LYS A 176 -11.70 12.30 -0.46
N PHE A 177 -11.89 13.33 -1.28
CA PHE A 177 -13.22 13.81 -1.64
C PHE A 177 -14.02 12.72 -2.37
N LYS A 178 -13.43 12.07 -3.37
CA LYS A 178 -14.07 10.98 -4.12
C LYS A 178 -14.45 9.81 -3.20
N LEU A 179 -13.57 9.40 -2.28
CA LEU A 179 -13.85 8.33 -1.34
C LEU A 179 -15.06 8.65 -0.45
N ILE A 180 -15.16 9.89 0.03
CA ILE A 180 -16.27 10.34 0.88
C ILE A 180 -17.55 10.50 0.05
N ALA A 181 -17.47 11.11 -1.13
CA ALA A 181 -18.62 11.39 -1.99
C ALA A 181 -19.27 10.12 -2.55
N TYR A 182 -18.47 9.10 -2.90
CA TYR A 182 -18.97 7.85 -3.45
C TYR A 182 -19.14 6.74 -2.40
N SER A 183 -18.84 7.01 -1.12
CA SER A 183 -18.96 6.02 -0.04
C SER A 183 -20.32 5.31 0.03
N PRO A 184 -21.47 6.00 -0.15
CA PRO A 184 -22.79 5.38 -0.02
C PRO A 184 -23.06 4.31 -1.10
N PHE A 185 -22.53 4.49 -2.31
CA PHE A 185 -22.66 3.52 -3.41
C PHE A 185 -21.69 2.35 -3.27
N THR A 186 -20.69 2.48 -2.40
CA THR A 186 -19.71 1.42 -2.15
C THR A 186 -20.09 0.52 -0.99
N LEU A 187 -21.23 0.69 -0.31
CA LEU A 187 -21.58 -0.05 0.92
C LEU A 187 -21.45 -1.58 0.80
N LEU A 188 -21.90 -2.17 -0.32
CA LEU A 188 -21.72 -3.60 -0.63
C LEU A 188 -20.24 -3.99 -0.74
N PHE A 189 -19.38 -3.07 -1.18
CA PHE A 189 -17.94 -3.19 -1.24
C PHE A 189 -17.21 -2.90 0.07
N TRP A 190 -17.87 -2.41 1.13
CA TRP A 190 -17.26 -2.27 2.46
C TRP A 190 -17.43 -3.52 3.32
N ILE A 191 -18.52 -4.28 3.09
CA ILE A 191 -18.77 -5.54 3.80
C ILE A 191 -17.65 -6.56 3.52
N ALA A 192 -17.22 -6.69 2.26
CA ALA A 192 -16.18 -7.67 1.90
C ALA A 192 -14.79 -7.36 2.53
N PRO A 193 -14.24 -6.14 2.47
CA PRO A 193 -13.01 -5.76 3.18
C PRO A 193 -13.15 -5.81 4.70
N TYR A 194 -14.32 -5.48 5.25
CA TYR A 194 -14.58 -5.58 6.69
C TYR A 194 -14.52 -7.05 7.17
N LEU A 195 -15.14 -7.97 6.42
CA LEU A 195 -15.05 -9.41 6.67
C LEU A 195 -13.64 -9.98 6.48
N ARG A 196 -12.82 -9.35 5.64
CA ARG A 196 -11.41 -9.73 5.41
C ARG A 196 -10.42 -9.02 6.33
N HIS A 197 -10.89 -8.13 7.20
CA HIS A 197 -10.03 -7.26 8.03
C HIS A 197 -9.04 -6.39 7.22
N GLU A 198 -9.37 -6.05 5.97
CA GLU A 198 -8.52 -5.32 5.02
C GLU A 198 -8.90 -3.82 4.90
N THR A 199 -9.54 -3.22 5.90
CA THR A 199 -10.10 -1.86 5.82
C THR A 199 -9.05 -0.76 6.01
N ASN A 200 -7.95 -0.79 5.24
CA ASN A 200 -7.03 0.33 5.20
C ASN A 200 -7.58 1.40 4.25
N LEU A 201 -8.23 2.43 4.78
CA LEU A 201 -8.73 3.55 3.97
C LEU A 201 -7.59 4.49 3.57
N LEU A 202 -6.52 4.53 4.37
CA LEU A 202 -5.36 5.38 4.13
C LEU A 202 -4.68 5.05 2.81
N SER A 203 -4.59 3.78 2.41
CA SER A 203 -3.99 3.39 1.12
C SER A 203 -4.78 3.87 -0.11
N ARG A 204 -6.07 4.19 0.06
CA ARG A 204 -6.91 4.73 -1.02
C ARG A 204 -6.81 6.24 -1.19
N VAL A 205 -6.34 6.92 -0.14
CA VAL A 205 -6.19 8.38 -0.11
C VAL A 205 -4.73 8.79 -0.24
N ARG A 206 -3.80 7.94 0.22
CA ARG A 206 -2.38 8.15 0.04
C ARG A 206 -2.00 7.77 -1.38
N THR A 207 -1.48 8.73 -2.12
CA THR A 207 -1.17 8.55 -3.53
C THR A 207 0.23 9.07 -3.81
N VAL A 208 0.97 8.31 -4.61
CA VAL A 208 2.20 8.80 -5.23
C VAL A 208 1.80 9.58 -6.46
N TYR A 209 2.38 10.76 -6.67
CA TYR A 209 2.01 11.61 -7.79
C TYR A 209 2.15 10.84 -9.12
N SER A 210 1.03 10.59 -9.79
CA SER A 210 1.00 9.77 -11.00
C SER A 210 1.53 10.58 -12.18
N SER A 211 2.75 10.28 -12.58
CA SER A 211 3.41 10.88 -13.73
C SER A 211 4.51 9.94 -14.17
N ALA A 212 4.59 9.68 -15.48
CA ALA A 212 5.59 8.75 -16.04
C ALA A 212 7.02 9.05 -15.54
N TYR A 213 7.40 10.33 -15.45
CA TYR A 213 8.70 10.73 -14.91
C TYR A 213 8.85 10.43 -13.43
N ASN A 214 7.84 10.73 -12.62
CA ASN A 214 7.88 10.46 -11.17
C ASN A 214 7.91 8.96 -10.88
N ASP A 215 7.18 8.17 -11.65
CA ASP A 215 7.16 6.71 -11.51
C ASP A 215 8.53 6.11 -11.90
N ILE A 216 9.18 6.63 -12.94
CA ILE A 216 10.55 6.25 -13.33
C ILE A 216 11.54 6.66 -12.24
N ASP A 217 11.45 7.89 -11.71
CA ASP A 217 12.37 8.39 -10.70
C ASP A 217 12.26 7.59 -9.40
N ILE A 218 11.04 7.35 -8.92
CA ILE A 218 10.78 6.58 -7.70
C ILE A 218 11.21 5.12 -7.88
N SER A 219 10.87 4.49 -9.00
CA SER A 219 11.29 3.09 -9.25
C SER A 219 12.81 2.96 -9.34
N THR A 220 13.48 3.93 -9.97
CA THR A 220 14.95 3.99 -10.04
C THR A 220 15.56 4.18 -8.67
N LEU A 221 15.02 5.08 -7.84
CA LEU A 221 15.49 5.31 -6.48
C LEU A 221 15.29 4.08 -5.57
N VAL A 222 14.11 3.45 -5.62
CA VAL A 222 13.83 2.23 -4.86
C VAL A 222 14.80 1.11 -5.25
N ARG A 223 15.03 0.95 -6.55
CA ARG A 223 15.98 -0.04 -7.09
C ARG A 223 17.41 0.28 -6.66
N SER A 224 17.84 1.53 -6.78
CA SER A 224 19.18 1.98 -6.39
C SER A 224 19.45 1.76 -4.89
N ILE A 225 18.47 2.06 -4.03
CA ILE A 225 18.56 1.79 -2.59
C ILE A 225 18.69 0.28 -2.32
N SER A 226 17.82 -0.53 -2.93
CA SER A 226 17.88 -1.98 -2.71
C SER A 226 19.17 -2.60 -3.24
N GLU A 227 19.66 -2.16 -4.41
CA GLU A 227 20.94 -2.60 -4.99
C GLU A 227 22.12 -2.21 -4.10
N THR A 228 22.11 -1.00 -3.57
CA THR A 228 23.15 -0.51 -2.66
C THR A 228 23.21 -1.33 -1.38
N VAL A 229 22.06 -1.66 -0.76
CA VAL A 229 22.01 -2.52 0.43
C VAL A 229 22.50 -3.93 0.10
N PHE A 230 22.10 -4.50 -1.04
CA PHE A 230 22.61 -5.80 -1.50
C PHE A 230 24.13 -5.83 -1.64
N ASP A 231 24.70 -4.84 -2.34
CA ASP A 231 26.14 -4.79 -2.58
C ASP A 231 26.92 -4.56 -1.30
N ALA A 232 26.42 -3.68 -0.42
CA ALA A 232 27.00 -3.47 0.90
C ALA A 232 26.99 -4.74 1.76
N MET A 233 25.91 -5.52 1.72
CA MET A 233 25.84 -6.80 2.40
C MET A 233 26.83 -7.82 1.82
N VAL A 234 26.96 -7.90 0.50
CA VAL A 234 27.94 -8.81 -0.13
C VAL A 234 29.35 -8.45 0.35
N VAL A 235 29.71 -7.17 0.35
CA VAL A 235 31.02 -6.69 0.82
C VAL A 235 31.22 -7.01 2.30
N ALA A 236 30.22 -6.74 3.15
CA ALA A 236 30.31 -7.02 4.58
C ALA A 236 30.44 -8.53 4.87
N LEU A 237 29.69 -9.38 4.16
CA LEU A 237 29.73 -10.82 4.35
C LEU A 237 31.05 -11.43 3.83
N GLU A 238 31.55 -10.98 2.67
CA GLU A 238 32.83 -11.45 2.12
C GLU A 238 34.01 -11.04 3.01
N LYS A 239 34.00 -9.82 3.55
CA LYS A 239 34.99 -9.35 4.53
C LYS A 239 35.04 -10.24 5.77
N ASN A 240 33.91 -10.80 6.18
CA ASN A 240 33.79 -11.71 7.31
C ASN A 240 33.90 -13.19 6.92
N GLY A 241 34.30 -13.52 5.68
CA GLY A 241 34.54 -14.88 5.21
C GLY A 241 33.27 -15.73 5.02
N ILE A 242 32.10 -15.10 4.89
CA ILE A 242 30.82 -15.77 4.70
C ILE A 242 30.54 -15.91 3.19
N GLY A 243 30.06 -17.08 2.77
CA GLY A 243 29.70 -17.32 1.37
C GLY A 243 28.50 -16.48 0.93
N THR A 244 28.66 -15.74 -0.17
CA THR A 244 27.64 -14.81 -0.71
C THR A 244 26.94 -15.32 -1.97
N SER A 245 27.18 -16.57 -2.38
CA SER A 245 26.62 -17.16 -3.61
C SER A 245 25.09 -17.03 -3.64
N ASP A 246 24.44 -17.32 -2.52
CA ASP A 246 22.99 -17.35 -2.41
C ASP A 246 22.42 -15.93 -2.41
N LEU A 247 23.12 -14.98 -1.79
CA LEU A 247 22.74 -13.57 -1.81
C LEU A 247 22.87 -12.97 -3.22
N LYS A 248 23.93 -13.33 -3.96
CA LYS A 248 24.13 -12.93 -5.37
C LYS A 248 23.05 -13.53 -6.27
N ALA A 249 22.65 -14.78 -6.04
CA ALA A 249 21.54 -15.41 -6.74
C ALA A 249 20.20 -14.73 -6.41
N GLN A 250 19.96 -14.38 -5.15
CA GLN A 250 18.77 -13.63 -4.71
C GLN A 250 18.72 -12.22 -5.34
N LYS A 251 19.86 -11.53 -5.46
CA LYS A 251 19.96 -10.24 -6.17
C LYS A 251 19.48 -10.37 -7.62
N LEU A 252 19.94 -11.40 -8.35
CA LEU A 252 19.52 -11.64 -9.74
C LEU A 252 18.02 -11.95 -9.87
N GLN A 253 17.44 -12.64 -8.90
CA GLN A 253 16.00 -12.96 -8.89
C GLN A 253 15.13 -11.76 -8.50
N SER A 254 15.57 -10.94 -7.54
CA SER A 254 14.80 -9.82 -6.99
C SER A 254 14.90 -8.53 -7.81
N MET A 255 15.97 -8.32 -8.58
CA MET A 255 16.12 -7.12 -9.43
C MET A 255 15.31 -7.15 -10.74
N ASN A 256 14.52 -8.20 -10.97
CA ASN A 256 13.63 -8.30 -12.13
C ASN A 256 12.18 -7.85 -11.84
N ILE A 257 11.98 -7.02 -10.80
CA ILE A 257 10.66 -6.48 -10.44
C ILE A 257 10.33 -5.32 -11.38
N ASN A 258 9.31 -5.52 -12.23
CA ASN A 258 8.76 -4.49 -13.08
C ASN A 258 7.61 -3.78 -12.33
N ILE A 259 7.79 -2.51 -11.98
CA ILE A 259 6.74 -1.70 -11.34
C ILE A 259 5.89 -1.09 -12.46
N SER A 260 4.80 -1.76 -12.85
CA SER A 260 3.82 -1.17 -13.76
C SER A 260 2.46 -1.03 -13.06
N GLY A 261 1.98 0.21 -12.91
CA GLY A 261 0.56 0.50 -12.68
C GLY A 261 -0.06 -0.03 -11.38
N GLY A 262 0.64 0.07 -10.25
CA GLY A 262 0.04 -0.20 -8.92
C GLY A 262 -0.18 -1.67 -8.57
N LYS A 263 0.36 -2.61 -9.35
CA LYS A 263 0.53 -4.01 -8.95
C LYS A 263 1.99 -4.41 -9.07
N VAL A 264 2.61 -4.76 -7.95
CA VAL A 264 3.94 -5.37 -7.92
C VAL A 264 3.78 -6.81 -8.38
N ASN A 265 4.05 -7.07 -9.66
CA ASN A 265 4.19 -8.44 -10.15
C ASN A 265 5.62 -8.91 -9.83
N MET A 266 5.77 -9.68 -8.76
CA MET A 266 6.96 -10.51 -8.55
C MET A 266 6.93 -11.64 -9.57
N GLY A 267 7.67 -11.48 -10.67
CA GLY A 267 7.93 -12.58 -11.60
C GLY A 267 8.80 -13.63 -10.91
N ASN A 268 8.20 -14.71 -10.43
CA ASN A 268 8.93 -15.85 -9.91
C ASN A 268 9.66 -16.54 -11.08
N VAL A 269 10.99 -16.38 -11.19
CA VAL A 269 11.83 -17.08 -12.19
C VAL A 269 12.09 -18.53 -11.74
N VAL A 270 11.04 -19.23 -11.31
CA VAL A 270 11.03 -20.70 -11.12
C VAL A 270 10.08 -21.35 -12.14
N GLN A 271 10.02 -20.77 -13.35
CA GLN A 271 9.52 -21.47 -14.54
C GLN A 271 10.58 -21.61 -15.65
N GLY A 272 11.77 -21.01 -15.48
CA GLY A 272 12.84 -21.07 -16.49
C GLY A 272 13.93 -22.10 -16.24
N ALA A 273 14.01 -22.71 -15.05
CA ALA A 273 15.13 -23.58 -14.69
C ALA A 273 14.72 -24.73 -13.74
N MET A 274 13.70 -25.51 -14.09
CA MET A 274 13.55 -26.87 -13.57
C MET A 274 13.15 -27.84 -14.69
N ASN A 275 14.07 -28.77 -14.93
CA ASN A 275 13.94 -30.08 -15.59
C ASN A 275 13.85 -30.13 -17.12
N LYS A 276 15.04 -30.11 -17.71
CA LYS A 276 15.42 -31.08 -18.74
C LYS A 276 15.33 -32.49 -18.12
N ILE A 277 14.14 -33.09 -18.10
CA ILE A 277 13.93 -34.54 -17.94
C ILE A 277 12.96 -34.96 -19.04
N GLY A 278 13.43 -35.89 -19.87
CA GLY A 278 12.77 -36.27 -21.11
C GLY A 278 11.52 -37.13 -20.91
N ALA A 279 10.54 -36.91 -21.77
CA ALA A 279 9.71 -37.93 -22.38
C ALA A 279 8.86 -37.27 -23.48
N ALA A 280 9.41 -37.19 -24.70
CA ALA A 280 8.59 -36.96 -25.88
C ALA A 280 7.79 -38.25 -26.14
N VAL A 281 6.62 -38.39 -25.53
CA VAL A 281 5.65 -39.41 -25.95
C VAL A 281 5.05 -38.91 -27.26
N LYS A 282 5.59 -39.45 -28.37
CA LYS A 282 4.98 -39.41 -29.69
C LYS A 282 3.65 -40.16 -29.64
N GLY A 283 2.55 -39.42 -29.50
CA GLY A 283 1.22 -39.86 -29.90
C GLY A 283 0.99 -39.46 -31.35
N ALA A 284 1.00 -40.45 -32.24
CA ALA A 284 0.83 -40.30 -33.68
C ALA A 284 -0.60 -39.85 -34.06
N LYS A 285 -0.68 -39.17 -35.21
CA LYS A 285 -1.92 -38.92 -35.95
C LYS A 285 -2.63 -40.24 -36.31
N ALA A 286 -3.93 -40.30 -36.04
CA ALA A 286 -4.99 -40.77 -36.93
C ALA A 286 -6.30 -40.11 -36.47
#